data_AF-A0A7S2W6C2-F1
#
_entry.id   AF-A0A7S2W6C2-F1
#
_cell.length_a   1.000
_cell.length_b   1.000
_cell.length_c   1.000
_cell.angle_alpha   90.00
_cell.angle_beta   90.00
_cell.angle_gamma   90.00
#
_symmetry.space_group_name_H-M   'P 1'
#
loop_
_entity.id
_entity.type
_entity.pdbx_description
1 polymer ?
#
loop_
_entity_poly.entity_id
_entity_poly.type
_entity_poly.pdbx_seq_one_letter_code
_entity_poly.pdbx_strand_id
1 'polypeptide(L)'
;EETAVTDYCTQLTGIEPSVAEGGCTLQQAVDAFVRHVDGLTAQGSGQVVLCTHGSWDLPVQLRSEALRKGIELPDWCLRFVDLREVYRWRMAVLGRRVSGTSLPQMCEALGVEVVGRLHSGIDDTRTIARILSKCLQSPPPAEAPPYPRVHDFHADLSSFLSRGSRVLRLEGLPFTATQEDLLSWLGLVWADAAGVSAEEGLVLAARLLHPGTLRCSGAGFLVLQDAATAALMVRAPCRPLGGRAVRVAPSSWLELRRTCRGLFEDQPSAQFSARVRQLQEEDMGSDGE
;
A
#
# COMPACT_ATOMS: atom_id res chain seq x y z
N GLU A 1 0.97 4.60 -24.81
CA GLU A 1 2.07 4.18 -23.91
C GLU A 1 3.28 5.08 -24.12
N GLU A 2 3.12 6.40 -24.00
CA GLU A 2 4.13 7.36 -24.48
C GLU A 2 4.49 8.36 -23.38
N THR A 3 4.88 7.85 -22.21
CA THR A 3 5.51 8.70 -21.20
C THR A 3 7.00 8.74 -21.49
N ALA A 4 7.49 9.88 -21.97
CA ALA A 4 8.91 10.07 -22.24
C ALA A 4 9.75 9.84 -20.97
N VAL A 5 10.87 9.13 -21.13
CA VAL A 5 11.86 8.97 -20.06
C VAL A 5 12.58 10.29 -19.86
N THR A 6 12.43 10.89 -18.69
CA THR A 6 13.09 12.17 -18.36
C THR A 6 14.54 11.96 -17.93
N ASP A 7 15.36 13.00 -18.00
CA ASP A 7 16.76 12.97 -17.51
C ASP A 7 16.84 12.54 -16.05
N TYR A 8 15.87 12.97 -15.21
CA TYR A 8 15.78 12.54 -13.82
C TYR A 8 15.54 11.03 -13.72
N CYS A 9 14.63 10.47 -14.53
CA CYS A 9 14.37 9.03 -14.55
C CYS A 9 15.60 8.24 -14.99
N THR A 10 16.31 8.70 -16.02
CA THR A 10 17.56 8.08 -16.49
C THR A 10 18.63 8.12 -15.41
N GLN A 11 18.87 9.29 -14.80
CA GLN A 11 19.83 9.43 -13.71
C GLN A 11 19.48 8.59 -12.48
N LEU A 12 18.19 8.45 -12.18
CA LEU A 12 17.73 7.64 -11.05
C LEU A 12 17.83 6.15 -11.33
N THR A 13 17.32 5.66 -12.46
CA THR A 13 17.13 4.22 -12.74
C THR A 13 18.21 3.60 -13.61
N GLY A 14 18.95 4.40 -14.37
CA GLY A 14 19.87 3.95 -15.40
C GLY A 14 19.19 3.46 -16.69
N ILE A 15 17.87 3.65 -16.82
CA ILE A 15 17.13 3.28 -18.02
C ILE A 15 17.19 4.45 -19.01
N GLU A 16 17.89 4.25 -20.13
CA GLU A 16 17.94 5.20 -21.23
C GLU A 16 16.64 5.18 -22.05
N PRO A 17 16.24 6.29 -22.72
CA PRO A 17 15.04 6.32 -23.56
C PRO A 17 14.98 5.19 -24.59
N SER A 18 16.11 4.87 -25.24
CA SER A 18 16.20 3.79 -26.22
C SER A 18 15.95 2.40 -25.64
N VAL A 19 16.27 2.18 -24.36
CA VAL A 19 15.96 0.92 -23.66
C VAL A 19 14.47 0.80 -23.38
N ALA A 20 13.83 1.91 -23.00
CA ALA A 20 12.38 1.95 -22.79
C ALA A 20 11.61 1.74 -24.10
N GLU A 21 12.04 2.39 -25.19
CA GLU A 21 11.46 2.24 -26.53
C GLU A 21 11.60 0.81 -27.08
N GLY A 22 12.73 0.15 -26.82
CA GLY A 22 12.96 -1.25 -27.19
C GLY A 22 12.34 -2.27 -26.24
N GLY A 23 11.68 -1.83 -25.17
CA GLY A 23 11.06 -2.68 -24.17
C GLY A 23 9.79 -3.39 -24.67
N CYS A 24 9.33 -4.39 -23.92
CA CYS A 24 8.03 -4.99 -24.14
C CYS A 24 6.92 -4.18 -23.42
N THR A 25 5.68 -4.33 -23.88
CA THR A 25 4.51 -3.76 -23.21
C THR A 25 4.32 -4.36 -21.82
N LEU A 26 3.55 -3.67 -20.96
CA LEU A 26 3.25 -4.21 -19.62
C LEU A 26 2.51 -5.55 -19.69
N GLN A 27 1.58 -5.73 -20.65
CA GLN A 27 0.87 -7.00 -20.82
C GLN A 27 1.84 -8.14 -21.11
N GLN A 28 2.77 -7.94 -22.05
CA GLN A 28 3.79 -8.93 -22.38
C GLN A 28 4.69 -9.27 -21.19
N ALA A 29 5.07 -8.27 -20.39
CA ALA A 29 5.87 -8.47 -19.19
C ALA A 29 5.10 -9.27 -18.12
N VAL A 30 3.82 -8.95 -17.90
CA VAL A 30 2.93 -9.70 -16.98
C VAL A 30 2.78 -11.14 -17.47
N ASP A 31 2.47 -11.37 -18.75
CA ASP A 31 2.31 -12.72 -19.30
C ASP A 31 3.58 -13.57 -19.17
N ALA A 32 4.76 -12.95 -19.40
CA ALA A 32 6.05 -13.61 -19.21
C ALA A 32 6.30 -13.95 -17.74
N PHE A 33 5.98 -13.03 -16.83
CA PHE A 33 6.13 -13.23 -15.39
C PHE A 33 5.19 -14.32 -14.86
N VAL A 34 3.93 -14.31 -15.26
CA VAL A 34 2.94 -15.33 -14.88
C VAL A 34 3.37 -16.71 -15.35
N ARG A 35 3.76 -16.85 -16.62
CA ARG A 35 4.29 -18.12 -17.16
C ARG A 35 5.51 -18.62 -16.39
N HIS A 36 6.38 -17.71 -15.95
CA HIS A 36 7.54 -18.07 -15.15
C HIS A 36 7.14 -18.61 -13.77
N VAL A 37 6.25 -17.91 -13.05
CA VAL A 37 5.78 -18.31 -11.72
C VAL A 37 4.98 -19.62 -11.78
N ASP A 38 4.11 -19.79 -12.78
CA ASP A 38 3.36 -21.02 -13.00
C ASP A 38 4.30 -22.21 -13.31
N GLY A 39 5.39 -21.95 -14.05
CA GLY A 39 6.43 -22.95 -14.28
C GLY A 39 7.11 -23.39 -12.97
N LEU A 40 7.35 -22.47 -12.04
CA LEU A 40 7.91 -22.79 -10.72
C LEU A 40 6.93 -23.61 -9.87
N THR A 41 5.64 -23.25 -9.83
CA THR A 41 4.64 -23.98 -9.02
C THR A 41 4.41 -25.39 -9.56
N ALA A 42 4.37 -25.56 -10.89
CA ALA A 42 4.21 -26.86 -11.55
C ALA A 42 5.36 -27.85 -11.25
N GLN A 43 6.56 -27.35 -10.94
CA GLN A 43 7.72 -28.17 -10.60
C GLN A 43 7.72 -28.68 -9.14
N GLY A 44 6.63 -28.47 -8.39
CA GLY A 44 6.48 -28.95 -7.02
C GLY A 44 7.03 -28.00 -5.95
N SER A 45 7.28 -26.72 -6.30
CA SER A 45 7.85 -25.70 -5.40
C SER A 45 6.94 -25.25 -4.25
N GLY A 46 5.72 -25.79 -4.15
CA GLY A 46 4.73 -25.39 -3.15
C GLY A 46 4.07 -24.05 -3.45
N GLN A 47 3.61 -23.35 -2.41
CA GLN A 47 3.00 -22.02 -2.53
C GLN A 47 4.06 -20.95 -2.73
N VAL A 48 3.92 -20.14 -3.78
CA VAL A 48 4.78 -18.98 -4.05
C VAL A 48 4.16 -17.73 -3.42
N VAL A 49 5.01 -16.90 -2.82
CA VAL A 49 4.64 -15.55 -2.35
C VAL A 49 5.71 -14.56 -2.80
N LEU A 50 5.28 -13.39 -3.26
CA LEU A 50 6.19 -12.35 -3.68
C LEU A 50 6.81 -11.64 -2.47
N CYS A 51 8.01 -11.09 -2.64
CA CYS A 51 8.66 -10.26 -1.62
C CYS A 51 9.05 -8.93 -2.25
N THR A 52 8.69 -7.83 -1.60
CA THR A 52 8.96 -6.46 -2.08
C THR A 52 9.63 -5.62 -1.02
N HIS A 53 10.27 -4.52 -1.42
CA HIS A 53 10.80 -3.53 -0.49
C HIS A 53 9.77 -2.44 -0.16
N GLY A 54 8.65 -2.89 0.41
CA GLY A 54 7.51 -2.04 0.71
C GLY A 54 6.28 -2.29 -0.14
N SER A 55 5.22 -1.55 0.14
CA SER A 55 3.93 -1.70 -0.54
C SER A 55 3.81 -0.90 -1.85
N TRP A 56 4.89 -0.28 -2.35
CA TRP A 56 4.77 0.54 -3.56
C TRP A 56 4.61 -0.32 -4.83
N ASP A 57 5.46 -1.33 -5.02
CA ASP A 57 5.60 -2.01 -6.31
C ASP A 57 4.32 -2.74 -6.75
N LEU A 58 3.69 -3.48 -5.85
CA LEU A 58 2.57 -4.35 -6.19
C LEU A 58 1.22 -3.63 -6.03
N PRO A 59 0.78 -3.25 -4.82
CA PRO A 59 -0.57 -2.73 -4.66
C PRO A 59 -0.75 -1.27 -5.07
N VAL A 60 0.34 -0.52 -5.31
CA VAL A 60 0.28 0.85 -5.85
C VAL A 60 0.64 0.84 -7.34
N GLN A 61 1.88 0.55 -7.71
CA GLN A 61 2.38 0.73 -9.08
C GLN A 61 1.77 -0.29 -10.05
N LEU A 62 2.02 -1.59 -9.85
CA LEU A 62 1.57 -2.65 -10.76
C LEU A 62 0.04 -2.68 -10.86
N ARG A 63 -0.66 -2.73 -9.72
CA ARG A 63 -2.13 -2.74 -9.70
C ARG A 63 -2.71 -1.54 -10.43
N SER A 64 -2.24 -0.33 -10.11
CA SER A 64 -2.83 0.87 -10.69
C SER A 64 -2.57 0.96 -12.19
N GLU A 65 -1.39 0.55 -12.66
CA GLU A 65 -1.06 0.58 -14.08
C GLU A 65 -1.82 -0.49 -14.85
N ALA A 66 -1.96 -1.70 -14.28
CA ALA A 66 -2.74 -2.78 -14.87
C ALA A 66 -4.21 -2.37 -15.04
N LEU A 67 -4.82 -1.76 -14.01
CA LEU A 67 -6.19 -1.24 -14.09
C LEU A 67 -6.36 -0.18 -15.19
N ARG A 68 -5.43 0.77 -15.32
CA ARG A 68 -5.49 1.81 -16.37
C ARG A 68 -5.38 1.22 -17.77
N LYS A 69 -4.64 0.13 -17.92
CA LYS A 69 -4.39 -0.54 -19.21
C LYS A 69 -5.36 -1.69 -19.50
N GLY A 70 -6.30 -1.99 -18.60
CA GLY A 70 -7.22 -3.12 -18.75
C GLY A 70 -6.52 -4.48 -18.69
N ILE A 71 -5.40 -4.57 -17.98
CA ILE A 71 -4.61 -5.80 -17.81
C ILE A 71 -5.12 -6.52 -16.57
N GLU A 72 -5.51 -7.78 -16.74
CA GLU A 72 -5.87 -8.66 -15.62
C GLU A 72 -4.61 -9.22 -14.95
N LEU A 73 -4.56 -9.13 -13.62
CA LEU A 73 -3.48 -9.70 -12.81
C LEU A 73 -4.02 -10.95 -12.10
N PRO A 74 -3.26 -12.06 -12.05
CA PRO A 74 -3.61 -13.20 -11.20
C PRO A 74 -3.73 -12.81 -9.72
N ASP A 75 -4.58 -13.52 -8.97
CA ASP A 75 -4.85 -13.24 -7.55
C ASP A 75 -3.58 -13.16 -6.69
N TRP A 76 -2.59 -14.01 -6.99
CA TRP A 76 -1.32 -14.08 -6.28
C TRP A 76 -0.39 -12.89 -6.54
N CYS A 77 -0.58 -12.11 -7.62
CA CYS A 77 0.30 -10.97 -7.95
C CYS A 77 0.22 -9.83 -6.92
N LEU A 78 -0.89 -9.73 -6.18
CA LEU A 78 -1.07 -8.75 -5.12
C LEU A 78 -0.95 -9.37 -3.72
N ARG A 79 -0.38 -10.58 -3.64
CA ARG A 79 -0.07 -11.30 -2.42
C ARG A 79 1.44 -11.29 -2.17
N PHE A 80 1.87 -10.60 -1.11
CA PHE A 80 3.29 -10.35 -0.88
C PHE A 80 3.68 -10.21 0.58
N VAL A 81 4.97 -10.39 0.84
CA VAL A 81 5.61 -10.08 2.13
C VAL A 81 6.44 -8.79 1.96
N ASP A 82 6.30 -7.83 2.88
CA ASP A 82 7.14 -6.64 2.91
C ASP A 82 8.47 -6.97 3.59
N LEU A 83 9.59 -6.90 2.85
CA LEU A 83 10.94 -7.12 3.35
C LEU A 83 11.23 -6.25 4.58
N ARG A 84 10.70 -5.02 4.64
CA ARG A 84 10.93 -4.10 5.76
C ARG A 84 10.28 -4.61 7.04
N GLU A 85 9.14 -5.30 6.94
CA GLU A 85 8.49 -5.94 8.09
C GLU A 85 9.28 -7.17 8.54
N VAL A 86 9.73 -8.01 7.60
CA VAL A 86 10.60 -9.17 7.88
C VAL A 86 11.90 -8.75 8.54
N TYR A 87 12.53 -7.69 8.05
CA TYR A 87 13.74 -7.14 8.62
C TYR A 87 13.51 -6.62 10.04
N ARG A 88 12.46 -5.83 10.27
CA ARG A 88 12.13 -5.34 11.62
C ARG A 88 11.85 -6.49 12.59
N TRP A 89 11.09 -7.49 12.15
CA TRP A 89 10.84 -8.70 12.92
C TRP A 89 12.15 -9.40 13.27
N ARG A 90 13.05 -9.60 12.31
CA ARG A 90 14.34 -10.23 12.56
C ARG A 90 15.19 -9.42 13.54
N MET A 91 15.20 -8.09 13.42
CA MET A 91 15.93 -7.24 14.36
C MET A 91 15.36 -7.35 15.77
N ALA A 92 14.03 -7.39 15.91
CA ALA A 92 13.37 -7.62 17.20
C ALA A 92 13.74 -8.99 17.80
N VAL A 93 13.75 -10.06 17.00
CA VAL A 93 14.22 -11.40 17.42
C VAL A 93 15.67 -11.38 17.93
N LEU A 94 16.52 -10.55 17.31
CA LEU A 94 17.93 -10.41 17.70
C LEU A 94 18.14 -9.38 18.83
N GLY A 95 17.08 -8.75 19.36
CA GLY A 95 17.20 -7.68 20.36
C GLY A 95 17.88 -6.41 19.84
N ARG A 96 17.88 -6.18 18.51
CA ARG A 96 18.55 -5.06 17.86
C ARG A 96 17.56 -3.95 17.53
N ARG A 97 17.98 -2.70 17.70
CA ARG A 97 17.20 -1.52 17.28
C ARG A 97 17.32 -1.32 15.78
N VAL A 98 16.23 -0.88 15.16
CA VAL A 98 16.18 -0.53 13.73
C VAL A 98 16.41 0.96 13.57
N SER A 99 17.55 1.34 12.97
CA SER A 99 17.89 2.74 12.66
C SER A 99 17.28 3.22 11.34
N GLY A 100 16.96 2.30 10.43
CA GLY A 100 16.36 2.60 9.14
C GLY A 100 16.06 1.34 8.35
N THR A 101 15.34 1.50 7.24
CA THR A 101 14.88 0.38 6.40
C THR A 101 15.13 0.62 4.91
N SER A 102 16.08 1.47 4.53
CA SER A 102 16.56 1.50 3.14
C SER A 102 17.38 0.25 2.84
N LEU A 103 17.51 -0.14 1.56
CA LEU A 103 18.34 -1.29 1.19
C LEU A 103 19.78 -1.17 1.72
N PRO A 104 20.48 -0.02 1.57
CA PRO A 104 21.84 0.14 2.12
C PRO A 104 21.90 -0.02 3.65
N GLN A 105 20.93 0.54 4.39
CA GLN A 105 20.93 0.46 5.86
C GLN A 105 20.67 -0.96 6.35
N MET A 106 19.78 -1.69 5.69
CA MET A 106 19.53 -3.10 6.03
C MET A 106 20.73 -3.97 5.68
N CYS A 107 21.39 -3.69 4.54
CA CYS A 107 22.64 -4.35 4.15
C CYS A 107 23.74 -4.17 5.21
N GLU A 108 23.99 -2.92 5.61
CA GLU A 108 24.96 -2.58 6.65
C GLU A 108 24.66 -3.30 7.97
N ALA A 109 23.42 -3.22 8.46
CA ALA A 109 23.00 -3.81 9.73
C ALA A 109 23.12 -5.35 9.76
N LEU A 110 23.00 -5.99 8.60
CA LEU A 110 23.05 -7.45 8.44
C LEU A 110 24.42 -7.97 7.98
N GLY A 111 25.36 -7.08 7.65
CA GLY A 111 26.65 -7.44 7.07
C GLY A 111 26.51 -8.14 5.71
N VAL A 112 25.61 -7.65 4.86
CA VAL A 112 25.47 -8.10 3.46
C VAL A 112 25.75 -6.93 2.51
N GLU A 113 26.24 -7.23 1.31
CA GLU A 113 26.59 -6.20 0.33
C GLU A 113 25.41 -5.91 -0.61
N VAL A 114 25.24 -4.62 -0.93
CA VAL A 114 24.39 -4.16 -2.02
C VAL A 114 24.90 -4.74 -3.34
N VAL A 115 23.98 -5.22 -4.17
CA VAL A 115 24.30 -5.75 -5.50
C VAL A 115 24.18 -4.62 -6.51
N GLY A 116 25.20 -4.46 -7.36
CA GLY A 116 25.13 -3.61 -8.55
C GLY A 116 24.74 -2.16 -8.25
N ARG A 117 23.84 -1.61 -9.07
CA ARG A 117 23.41 -0.21 -9.00
C ARG A 117 22.08 -0.08 -8.26
N LEU A 118 22.03 0.76 -7.24
CA LEU A 118 20.75 1.11 -6.58
C LEU A 118 19.77 1.68 -7.61
N HIS A 119 18.48 1.38 -7.44
CA HIS A 119 17.39 1.79 -8.33
C HIS A 119 17.42 1.13 -9.73
N SER A 120 18.29 0.14 -9.94
CA SER A 120 18.12 -0.85 -11.02
C SER A 120 17.25 -1.99 -10.49
N GLY A 121 16.09 -2.22 -11.11
CA GLY A 121 15.11 -3.17 -10.58
C GLY A 121 15.64 -4.59 -10.36
N ILE A 122 16.52 -5.07 -11.25
CA ILE A 122 17.11 -6.42 -11.11
C ILE A 122 18.16 -6.48 -9.99
N ASP A 123 18.95 -5.43 -9.81
CA ASP A 123 19.99 -5.35 -8.79
C ASP A 123 19.38 -5.15 -7.39
N ASP A 124 18.34 -4.32 -7.30
CA ASP A 124 17.55 -4.16 -6.09
C ASP A 124 16.89 -5.50 -5.70
N THR A 125 16.34 -6.25 -6.66
CA THR A 125 15.75 -7.58 -6.40
C THR A 125 16.80 -8.58 -5.87
N ARG A 126 18.02 -8.57 -6.41
CA ARG A 126 19.12 -9.41 -5.89
C ARG A 126 19.54 -9.00 -4.48
N THR A 127 19.57 -7.70 -4.21
CA THR A 127 19.85 -7.15 -2.87
C THR A 127 18.76 -7.55 -1.87
N ILE A 128 17.48 -7.43 -2.25
CA ILE A 128 16.31 -7.89 -1.48
C ILE A 128 16.45 -9.38 -1.15
N ALA A 129 16.79 -10.23 -2.12
CA ALA A 129 16.97 -11.66 -1.91
C ALA A 129 18.10 -11.98 -0.92
N ARG A 130 19.23 -11.25 -0.96
CA ARG A 130 20.33 -11.39 0.02
C ARG A 130 19.89 -11.02 1.43
N ILE A 131 19.20 -9.89 1.59
CA ILE A 131 18.68 -9.43 2.88
C ILE A 131 17.68 -10.45 3.43
N LEU A 132 16.71 -10.87 2.62
CA LEU A 132 15.71 -11.86 3.01
C LEU A 132 16.37 -13.17 3.44
N SER A 133 17.30 -13.69 2.65
CA SER A 133 18.06 -14.90 2.98
C SER A 133 18.77 -14.75 4.32
N LYS A 134 19.39 -13.59 4.58
CA LYS A 134 20.06 -13.30 5.86
C LYS A 134 19.08 -13.22 7.03
N CYS A 135 17.87 -12.71 6.82
CA CYS A 135 16.82 -12.70 7.84
C CYS A 135 16.31 -14.11 8.19
N LEU A 136 16.35 -15.03 7.23
CA LEU A 136 15.81 -16.39 7.36
C LEU A 136 16.85 -17.46 7.73
N GLN A 137 18.15 -17.11 7.79
CA GLN A 137 19.26 -18.04 8.00
C GLN A 137 19.21 -18.89 9.28
N SER A 138 18.43 -18.51 10.29
CA SER A 138 18.31 -19.29 11.53
C SER A 138 16.89 -19.25 12.05
N PRO A 139 16.35 -20.38 12.54
CA PRO A 139 15.03 -20.42 13.12
C PRO A 139 14.95 -19.43 14.28
N PRO A 140 13.82 -18.72 14.43
CA PRO A 140 13.60 -17.89 15.59
C PRO A 140 13.51 -18.75 16.86
N PRO A 141 13.84 -18.20 18.05
CA PRO A 141 13.55 -18.87 19.31
C PRO A 141 12.04 -19.08 19.47
N ALA A 142 11.64 -20.03 20.32
CA ALA A 142 10.22 -20.38 20.53
C ALA A 142 9.36 -19.19 20.99
N GLU A 143 9.96 -18.23 21.70
CA GLU A 143 9.31 -17.03 22.24
C GLU A 143 9.35 -15.83 21.28
N ALA A 144 9.80 -16.02 20.04
CA ALA A 144 9.86 -14.94 19.07
C ALA A 144 8.47 -14.34 18.79
N PRO A 145 8.41 -13.03 18.49
CA PRO A 145 7.17 -12.44 18.02
C PRO A 145 6.65 -13.16 16.77
N PRO A 146 5.33 -13.15 16.51
CA PRO A 146 4.76 -13.71 15.30
C PRO A 146 5.45 -13.18 14.05
N TYR A 147 5.68 -14.06 13.08
CA TYR A 147 6.22 -13.66 11.79
C TYR A 147 5.29 -12.65 11.11
N PRO A 148 5.81 -11.67 10.35
CA PRO A 148 4.99 -10.72 9.63
C PRO A 148 3.95 -11.41 8.74
N ARG A 149 2.75 -10.83 8.68
CA ARG A 149 1.68 -11.37 7.85
C ARG A 149 2.05 -11.25 6.37
N VAL A 150 1.49 -12.15 5.57
CA VAL A 150 1.40 -11.95 4.13
C VAL A 150 0.30 -10.92 3.87
N HIS A 151 0.60 -9.87 3.12
CA HIS A 151 -0.41 -8.92 2.64
C HIS A 151 -1.12 -9.55 1.45
N ASP A 152 -2.44 -9.50 1.44
CA ASP A 152 -3.27 -10.09 0.39
C ASP A 152 -4.42 -9.11 0.06
N PHE A 153 -4.23 -8.36 -1.02
CA PHE A 153 -5.20 -7.34 -1.39
C PHE A 153 -6.58 -7.92 -1.71
N HIS A 154 -6.66 -9.10 -2.32
CA HIS A 154 -7.93 -9.70 -2.71
C HIS A 154 -8.69 -10.21 -1.50
N ALA A 155 -8.00 -10.81 -0.53
CA ALA A 155 -8.59 -11.19 0.74
C ALA A 155 -9.07 -9.96 1.54
N ASP A 156 -8.24 -8.92 1.63
CA ASP A 156 -8.58 -7.67 2.31
C ASP A 156 -9.80 -6.99 1.66
N LEU A 157 -9.84 -6.94 0.32
CA LEU A 157 -10.96 -6.39 -0.44
C LEU A 157 -12.23 -7.22 -0.24
N SER A 158 -12.14 -8.55 -0.30
CA SER A 158 -13.30 -9.43 -0.13
C SER A 158 -13.92 -9.27 1.26
N SER A 159 -13.10 -9.25 2.31
CA SER A 159 -13.52 -9.00 3.70
C SER A 159 -14.15 -7.61 3.87
N PHE A 160 -13.57 -6.59 3.23
CA PHE A 160 -14.09 -5.24 3.26
C PHE A 160 -15.49 -5.13 2.62
N LEU A 161 -15.68 -5.76 1.46
CA LEU A 161 -16.95 -5.76 0.74
C LEU A 161 -18.01 -6.59 1.45
N SER A 162 -17.66 -7.77 1.97
CA SER A 162 -18.62 -8.64 2.67
C SER A 162 -19.16 -7.99 3.95
N ARG A 163 -18.38 -7.11 4.57
CA ARG A 163 -18.76 -6.34 5.76
C ARG A 163 -19.53 -5.05 5.43
N GLY A 164 -19.69 -4.71 4.16
CA GLY A 164 -20.26 -3.42 3.77
C GLY A 164 -19.52 -2.23 4.37
N SER A 165 -18.19 -2.32 4.54
CA SER A 165 -17.46 -1.27 5.24
C SER A 165 -17.41 0.02 4.42
N ARG A 166 -17.52 1.15 5.12
CA ARG A 166 -17.45 2.51 4.57
C ARG A 166 -16.20 3.27 5.00
N VAL A 167 -15.25 2.59 5.65
CA VAL A 167 -14.01 3.17 6.17
C VAL A 167 -12.84 2.81 5.26
N LEU A 168 -12.18 3.82 4.72
CA LEU A 168 -11.07 3.68 3.79
C LEU A 168 -9.78 4.20 4.41
N ARG A 169 -8.66 3.59 4.04
CA ARG A 169 -7.33 4.09 4.36
C ARG A 169 -6.72 4.76 3.14
N LEU A 170 -6.10 5.91 3.35
CA LEU A 170 -5.27 6.59 2.36
C LEU A 170 -3.80 6.28 2.65
N GLU A 171 -3.06 5.91 1.62
CA GLU A 171 -1.63 5.66 1.68
C GLU A 171 -0.91 6.47 0.60
N GLY A 172 0.28 6.99 0.91
CA GLY A 172 1.10 7.72 -0.05
C GLY A 172 0.82 9.23 -0.11
N LEU A 173 0.14 9.81 0.89
CA LEU A 173 -0.05 11.25 0.96
C LEU A 173 1.31 11.98 0.99
N PRO A 174 1.46 13.14 0.31
CA PRO A 174 2.62 13.99 0.49
C PRO A 174 2.79 14.42 1.95
N PHE A 175 4.03 14.47 2.46
CA PHE A 175 4.29 14.93 3.84
C PHE A 175 3.92 16.40 4.05
N THR A 176 3.84 17.16 2.96
CA THR A 176 3.41 18.55 2.89
C THR A 176 1.91 18.72 2.69
N ALA A 177 1.15 17.62 2.49
CA ALA A 177 -0.28 17.69 2.20
C ALA A 177 -1.04 18.35 3.36
N THR A 178 -1.82 19.37 3.00
CA THR A 178 -2.75 20.06 3.88
C THR A 178 -4.12 19.39 3.85
N GLN A 179 -5.04 19.84 4.70
CA GLN A 179 -6.43 19.38 4.66
C GLN A 179 -7.12 19.85 3.37
N GLU A 180 -6.82 21.06 2.90
CA GLU A 180 -7.38 21.62 1.67
C GLU A 180 -6.92 20.86 0.42
N ASP A 181 -5.64 20.46 0.37
CA ASP A 181 -5.11 19.61 -0.70
C ASP A 181 -5.88 18.28 -0.78
N LEU A 182 -6.15 17.68 0.38
CA LEU A 182 -6.89 16.41 0.46
C LEU A 182 -8.34 16.57 -0.02
N LEU A 183 -9.04 17.62 0.41
CA LEU A 183 -10.42 17.87 -0.01
C LEU A 183 -10.51 18.19 -1.50
N SER A 184 -9.56 18.97 -2.02
CA SER A 184 -9.48 19.29 -3.45
C SER A 184 -9.20 18.04 -4.29
N TRP A 185 -8.24 17.21 -3.86
CA TRP A 185 -7.93 15.92 -4.48
C TRP A 185 -9.15 15.00 -4.50
N LEU A 186 -9.85 14.91 -3.39
CA LEU A 186 -11.06 14.10 -3.28
C LEU A 186 -12.16 14.58 -4.22
N GLY A 187 -12.36 15.89 -4.37
CA GLY A 187 -13.32 16.45 -5.33
C GLY A 187 -13.05 15.97 -6.76
N LEU A 188 -11.77 15.90 -7.16
CA LEU A 188 -11.37 15.33 -8.47
C LEU A 188 -11.65 13.82 -8.54
N VAL A 189 -11.38 13.07 -7.47
CA VAL A 189 -11.67 11.63 -7.42
C VAL A 189 -13.17 11.37 -7.56
N TRP A 190 -14.03 12.14 -6.89
CA TRP A 190 -15.48 12.01 -6.94
C TRP A 190 -16.09 12.36 -8.29
N ALA A 191 -15.58 13.40 -8.94
CA ALA A 191 -16.05 13.82 -10.26
C ALA A 191 -15.95 12.68 -11.29
N ASP A 192 -14.93 11.83 -11.16
CA ASP A 192 -14.71 10.68 -12.06
C ASP A 192 -15.43 9.40 -11.60
N ALA A 193 -15.68 9.24 -10.30
CA ALA A 193 -15.96 7.93 -9.72
C ALA A 193 -17.44 7.57 -9.56
N ALA A 194 -18.40 8.52 -9.55
CA ALA A 194 -19.78 8.12 -9.22
C ALA A 194 -20.94 9.03 -9.63
N GLY A 195 -20.75 10.21 -10.23
CA GLY A 195 -21.89 11.14 -10.44
C GLY A 195 -22.59 11.56 -9.13
N VAL A 196 -21.98 11.26 -7.98
CA VAL A 196 -22.38 11.68 -6.63
C VAL A 196 -21.54 12.90 -6.26
N SER A 197 -22.19 13.94 -5.76
CA SER A 197 -21.46 15.12 -5.27
C SER A 197 -20.57 14.73 -4.09
N ALA A 198 -19.30 15.14 -4.12
CA ALA A 198 -18.34 14.95 -3.03
C ALA A 198 -18.88 15.41 -1.67
N GLU A 199 -19.75 16.43 -1.67
CA GLU A 199 -20.35 17.03 -0.48
C GLU A 199 -21.41 16.14 0.19
N GLU A 200 -22.03 15.20 -0.54
CA GLU A 200 -23.08 14.32 -0.03
C GLU A 200 -22.55 12.96 0.43
N GLY A 201 -21.43 12.50 -0.15
CA GLY A 201 -20.87 11.18 0.11
C GLY A 201 -19.78 11.12 1.19
N LEU A 202 -19.15 12.25 1.54
CA LEU A 202 -18.02 12.30 2.47
C LEU A 202 -18.45 12.66 3.90
N VAL A 203 -18.10 11.79 4.86
CA VAL A 203 -18.37 12.02 6.29
C VAL A 203 -17.10 12.44 7.03
N LEU A 204 -15.96 11.83 6.70
CA LEU A 204 -14.66 12.17 7.27
C LEU A 204 -13.58 12.11 6.19
N ALA A 205 -12.73 13.13 6.13
CA ALA A 205 -11.42 13.06 5.50
C ALA A 205 -10.37 13.50 6.51
N ALA A 206 -9.48 12.60 6.91
CA ALA A 206 -8.47 12.88 7.93
C ALA A 206 -7.09 12.49 7.42
N ARG A 207 -6.17 13.46 7.39
CA ARG A 207 -4.73 13.18 7.25
C ARG A 207 -4.15 12.84 8.63
N LEU A 208 -3.35 11.78 8.69
CA LEU A 208 -2.60 11.45 9.90
C LEU A 208 -1.34 12.32 9.98
N LEU A 209 -0.97 12.71 11.19
CA LEU A 209 0.18 13.56 11.45
C LEU A 209 1.28 12.79 12.21
N HIS A 210 2.53 13.19 12.02
CA HIS A 210 3.60 12.71 12.89
C HIS A 210 3.41 13.26 14.32
N PRO A 211 3.61 12.43 15.37
CA PRO A 211 3.43 12.85 16.76
C PRO A 211 4.22 14.13 17.09
N GLY A 212 3.55 15.09 17.72
CA GLY A 212 4.15 16.37 18.10
C GLY A 212 4.41 17.34 16.94
N THR A 213 3.90 17.06 15.74
CA THR A 213 4.09 17.93 14.55
C THR A 213 2.78 18.14 13.79
N LEU A 214 2.76 19.13 12.90
CA LEU A 214 1.67 19.35 11.93
C LEU A 214 1.92 18.70 10.55
N ARG A 215 3.01 17.94 10.42
CA ARG A 215 3.40 17.28 9.16
C ARG A 215 2.58 16.01 8.97
N CYS A 216 2.08 15.80 7.75
CA CYS A 216 1.40 14.57 7.41
C CYS A 216 2.37 13.39 7.54
N SER A 217 1.88 12.22 7.97
CA SER A 217 2.67 10.98 8.06
C SER A 217 2.69 10.18 6.76
N GLY A 218 2.00 10.66 5.73
CA GLY A 218 1.80 9.96 4.47
C GLY A 218 0.62 8.99 4.45
N ALA A 219 -0.20 8.99 5.50
CA ALA A 219 -1.40 8.17 5.59
C ALA A 219 -2.60 9.01 6.06
N GLY A 220 -3.80 8.49 5.80
CA GLY A 220 -5.07 9.13 6.16
C GLY A 220 -6.21 8.15 6.23
N PHE A 221 -7.39 8.65 6.57
CA PHE A 221 -8.64 7.90 6.53
C PHE A 221 -9.72 8.68 5.81
N LEU A 222 -10.61 7.94 5.14
CA LEU A 222 -11.90 8.44 4.72
C LEU A 222 -13.01 7.63 5.41
N VAL A 223 -14.10 8.29 5.76
CA VAL A 223 -15.37 7.63 6.09
C VAL A 223 -16.41 8.16 5.12
N LEU A 224 -17.07 7.26 4.42
CA LEU A 224 -18.09 7.59 3.45
C LEU A 224 -19.49 7.37 4.02
N GLN A 225 -20.45 8.03 3.40
CA GLN A 225 -21.86 7.91 3.74
C GLN A 225 -22.39 6.51 3.44
N ASP A 226 -21.97 5.90 2.32
CA ASP A 226 -22.42 4.58 1.88
C ASP A 226 -21.26 3.65 1.50
N ALA A 227 -21.51 2.34 1.62
CA ALA A 227 -20.54 1.30 1.32
C ALA A 227 -20.28 1.12 -0.19
N ALA A 228 -21.23 1.49 -1.05
CA ALA A 228 -21.11 1.31 -2.49
C ALA A 228 -20.07 2.28 -3.08
N THR A 229 -20.11 3.56 -2.67
CA THR A 229 -19.10 4.55 -3.00
C THR A 229 -17.73 4.11 -2.47
N ALA A 230 -17.67 3.52 -1.28
CA ALA A 230 -16.42 3.06 -0.69
C ALA A 230 -15.82 1.90 -1.51
N ALA A 231 -16.66 0.96 -1.95
CA ALA A 231 -16.27 -0.12 -2.84
C ALA A 231 -15.74 0.38 -4.20
N LEU A 232 -16.37 1.40 -4.78
CA LEU A 232 -15.90 2.02 -6.03
C LEU A 232 -14.52 2.65 -5.86
N MET A 233 -14.32 3.43 -4.79
CA MET A 233 -13.04 4.12 -4.54
C MET A 233 -11.87 3.16 -4.32
N VAL A 234 -12.08 2.05 -3.61
CA VAL A 234 -11.01 1.04 -3.41
C VAL A 234 -10.65 0.34 -4.72
N ARG A 235 -11.62 0.12 -5.60
CA ARG A 235 -11.42 -0.56 -6.89
C ARG A 235 -10.76 0.34 -7.92
N ALA A 236 -10.78 1.65 -7.73
CA ALA A 236 -10.18 2.62 -8.64
C ALA A 236 -8.64 2.50 -8.69
N PRO A 237 -8.01 2.91 -9.81
CA PRO A 237 -6.56 3.11 -9.88
C PRO A 237 -6.13 4.25 -8.93
N CYS A 238 -4.86 4.23 -8.54
CA CYS A 238 -4.29 5.29 -7.71
C CYS A 238 -4.30 6.62 -8.48
N ARG A 239 -4.60 7.70 -7.76
CA ARG A 239 -4.64 9.07 -8.30
C ARG A 239 -3.50 9.90 -7.70
N PRO A 240 -2.85 10.78 -8.49
CA PRO A 240 -1.78 11.60 -7.97
C PRO A 240 -2.33 12.70 -7.04
N LEU A 241 -1.60 13.00 -5.97
CA LEU A 241 -1.73 14.22 -5.18
C LEU A 241 -0.35 14.89 -5.11
N GLY A 242 -0.25 16.07 -5.73
CA GLY A 242 1.05 16.69 -6.01
C GLY A 242 1.86 15.81 -6.96
N GLY A 243 2.89 15.15 -6.43
CA GLY A 243 3.76 14.22 -7.19
C GLY A 243 3.74 12.78 -6.68
N ARG A 244 2.81 12.41 -5.79
CA ARG A 244 2.74 11.05 -5.23
C ARG A 244 1.45 10.36 -5.64
N ALA A 245 1.52 9.08 -6.01
CA ALA A 245 0.32 8.28 -6.16
C ALA A 245 -0.27 8.01 -4.77
N VAL A 246 -1.53 8.41 -4.59
CA VAL A 246 -2.30 8.12 -3.40
C VAL A 246 -3.12 6.87 -3.66
N ARG A 247 -2.92 5.87 -2.80
CA ARG A 247 -3.69 4.63 -2.81
C ARG A 247 -4.84 4.74 -1.82
N VAL A 248 -6.03 4.38 -2.30
CA VAL A 248 -7.19 4.11 -1.46
C VAL A 248 -7.21 2.60 -1.18
N ALA A 249 -7.16 2.22 0.09
CA ALA A 249 -7.10 0.84 0.53
C ALA A 249 -8.29 0.50 1.44
N PRO A 250 -8.71 -0.79 1.47
CA PRO A 250 -9.66 -1.28 2.47
C PRO A 250 -9.24 -0.92 3.90
N SER A 251 -10.19 -0.57 4.76
CA SER A 251 -9.94 -0.40 6.19
C SER A 251 -11.17 -0.77 7.01
N SER A 252 -11.16 -0.46 8.31
CA SER A 252 -12.22 -0.80 9.23
C SER A 252 -12.37 0.23 10.35
N TRP A 253 -13.55 0.24 10.97
CA TRP A 253 -13.82 1.01 12.18
C TRP A 253 -12.83 0.71 13.31
N LEU A 254 -12.41 -0.55 13.47
CA LEU A 254 -11.42 -0.94 14.46
C LEU A 254 -10.08 -0.25 14.24
N GLU A 255 -9.61 -0.19 12.99
CA GLU A 255 -8.35 0.45 12.63
C GLU A 255 -8.43 1.98 12.78
N LEU A 256 -9.53 2.58 12.34
CA LEU A 256 -9.79 4.01 12.50
C LEU A 256 -9.79 4.42 13.98
N ARG A 257 -10.50 3.68 14.84
CA ARG A 257 -10.55 3.94 16.30
C ARG A 257 -9.19 3.79 16.97
N ARG A 258 -8.44 2.75 16.59
CA ARG A 258 -7.09 2.52 17.15
C ARG A 258 -6.13 3.66 16.80
N THR A 259 -6.25 4.19 15.58
CA THR A 259 -5.33 5.21 15.05
C THR A 259 -5.74 6.63 15.42
N CYS A 260 -7.05 6.93 15.37
CA CYS A 260 -7.62 8.26 15.56
C CYS A 260 -8.45 8.34 16.85
N ARG A 261 -7.88 7.94 17.98
CA ARG A 261 -8.60 7.84 19.28
C ARG A 261 -9.35 9.11 19.65
N GLY A 262 -8.72 10.28 19.44
CA GLY A 262 -9.32 11.58 19.75
C GLY A 262 -10.61 11.91 18.97
N LEU A 263 -10.88 11.25 17.84
CA LEU A 263 -12.17 11.40 17.13
C LEU A 263 -13.34 10.75 17.89
N PHE A 264 -13.05 9.80 18.77
CA PHE A 264 -14.04 9.00 19.50
C PHE A 264 -14.09 9.35 20.99
N GLU A 265 -13.30 10.31 21.45
CA GLU A 265 -13.33 10.83 22.82
C GLU A 265 -14.38 11.96 22.92
N ASP A 266 -15.06 12.07 24.06
CA ASP A 266 -16.12 13.06 24.27
C ASP A 266 -15.54 14.47 24.42
N GLN A 267 -15.53 15.22 23.30
CA GLN A 267 -15.17 16.63 23.27
C GLN A 267 -16.33 17.46 22.67
N PRO A 268 -16.60 18.70 23.14
CA PRO A 268 -17.84 19.43 22.87
C PRO A 268 -17.98 20.04 21.46
N SER A 269 -16.94 20.06 20.62
CA SER A 269 -16.94 20.74 19.30
C SER A 269 -17.44 19.86 18.14
N ALA A 270 -18.16 18.77 18.43
CA ALA A 270 -18.03 17.54 17.66
C ALA A 270 -19.30 17.07 16.91
N GLN A 271 -19.96 17.96 16.16
CA GLN A 271 -20.98 17.52 15.18
C GLN A 271 -20.40 16.48 14.18
N PHE A 272 -19.13 16.65 13.79
CA PHE A 272 -18.41 15.68 12.93
C PHE A 272 -18.10 14.35 13.63
N SER A 273 -17.86 14.32 14.96
CA SER A 273 -17.70 13.03 15.65
C SER A 273 -19.03 12.30 15.81
N ALA A 274 -20.14 13.03 15.99
CA ALA A 274 -21.45 12.44 16.19
C ALA A 274 -21.90 11.62 14.97
N ARG A 275 -21.76 12.16 13.74
CA ARG A 275 -22.13 11.42 12.53
C ARG A 275 -21.23 10.19 12.31
N VAL A 276 -19.92 10.33 12.52
CA VAL A 276 -18.97 9.21 12.43
C VAL A 276 -19.33 8.09 13.42
N ARG A 277 -19.70 8.44 14.66
CA ARG A 277 -20.15 7.47 15.68
C ARG A 277 -21.47 6.80 15.29
N GLN A 278 -22.44 7.56 14.81
CA GLN A 278 -23.71 7.03 14.34
C GLN A 278 -23.53 5.99 13.23
N LEU A 279 -22.70 6.28 12.22
CA LEU A 279 -22.43 5.32 11.14
C LEU A 279 -21.72 4.07 11.63
N GLN A 280 -20.85 4.21 12.63
CA GLN A 280 -20.22 3.06 13.27
C GLN A 280 -21.26 2.19 13.99
N GLU A 281 -22.22 2.79 14.70
CA GLU A 281 -23.30 2.06 15.38
C GLU A 281 -24.22 1.36 14.37
N GLU A 282 -24.57 2.02 13.27
CA GLU A 282 -25.33 1.41 12.15
C GLU A 282 -24.61 0.17 11.59
N ASP A 283 -23.30 0.25 11.38
CA ASP A 283 -22.50 -0.87 10.83
C ASP A 283 -22.25 -2.00 11.84
N MET A 284 -22.31 -1.71 13.15
CA MET A 284 -22.11 -2.72 14.20
C MET A 284 -23.43 -3.37 14.65
N GLY A 285 -24.55 -2.68 14.43
CA GLY A 285 -25.90 -3.20 14.73
C GLY A 285 -26.41 -4.20 13.68
N SER A 286 -25.83 -4.19 12.47
CA SER A 286 -26.19 -5.12 11.38
C SER A 286 -25.51 -6.50 11.47
N ASP A 287 -24.51 -6.68 12.32
CA ASP A 287 -23.86 -7.98 12.60
C ASP A 287 -24.71 -8.86 13.58
N GLY A 288 -25.93 -8.42 13.93
CA GLY A 288 -26.75 -8.99 15.02
C GLY A 288 -28.18 -9.43 14.69
N GLU A 289 -28.59 -9.48 13.42
CA GLU A 289 -29.89 -10.05 12.98
C GLU A 289 -29.72 -11.18 11.96
#